data_AF-A0A348PGW8-F1
#
_entry.id   AF-A0A348PGW8-F1
#
_cell.length_a   1.000
_cell.length_b   1.000
_cell.length_c   1.000
_cell.angle_alpha   90.00
_cell.angle_beta   90.00
_cell.angle_gamma   90.00
#
_symmetry.space_group_name_H-M   'P 1'
#
loop_
_entity.id
_entity.type
_entity.pdbx_description
1 polymer ?
#
loop_
_entity_poly.entity_id
_entity_poly.type
_entity_poly.pdbx_seq_one_letter_code
_entity_poly.pdbx_strand_id
1 'polypeptide(L)'
;AGEPGIEQLLDSAAQRALGIHHERSGDLLAVAAAGAWFAYPWWNNPSAAPDFARTVDIHRKPGYDPLELFMDPSIRAPAAYVARQLLLRKLGMRALLETVPLDTSLVRGSHGRVESGTPYAPVLIADGLDMLDAGPVHATQVHDALVHLVERA
;
A
#
# COMPACT_ATOMS: atom_id res chain seq x y z
N ALA A 1 21.14 7.16 16.56
CA ALA A 1 19.85 7.82 16.28
C ALA A 1 19.12 6.98 15.25
N GLY A 2 17.79 6.82 15.36
CA GLY A 2 17.00 6.07 14.36
C GLY A 2 16.89 6.82 13.03
N GLU A 3 16.52 6.10 11.97
CA GLU A 3 16.30 6.67 10.63
C GLU A 3 14.97 7.44 10.59
N PRO A 4 14.94 8.70 10.11
CA PRO A 4 13.70 9.45 9.98
C PRO A 4 12.66 8.73 9.11
N GLY A 5 11.38 8.77 9.52
CA GLY A 5 10.29 8.10 8.82
C GLY A 5 10.13 6.61 9.17
N ILE A 6 11.04 6.04 9.97
CA ILE A 6 10.89 4.70 10.54
C ILE A 6 10.52 4.83 12.02
N GLU A 7 9.40 4.25 12.42
CA GLU A 7 8.97 4.21 13.82
C GLU A 7 9.46 2.97 14.54
N GLN A 8 9.34 1.81 13.89
CA GLN A 8 9.74 0.53 14.47
C GLN A 8 10.53 -0.28 13.46
N LEU A 9 11.56 -0.96 13.95
CA LEU A 9 12.29 -1.98 13.22
C LEU A 9 12.20 -3.26 14.03
N LEU A 10 11.56 -4.27 13.46
CA LEU A 10 11.22 -5.53 14.10
C LEU A 10 12.18 -6.61 13.63
N ASP A 11 13.13 -6.96 14.50
CA ASP A 11 13.95 -8.16 14.33
C ASP A 11 13.15 -9.42 14.64
N SER A 12 13.78 -10.59 14.46
CA SER A 12 13.10 -11.87 14.67
C SER A 12 12.54 -12.05 16.10
N ALA A 13 13.18 -11.46 17.12
CA ALA A 13 12.70 -11.56 18.51
C ALA A 13 11.45 -10.69 18.72
N ALA A 14 11.47 -9.46 18.22
CA ALA A 14 10.32 -8.56 18.25
C ALA A 14 9.14 -9.13 17.43
N GLN A 15 9.41 -9.70 16.25
CA GLN A 15 8.40 -10.39 15.45
C GLN A 15 7.77 -11.58 16.19
N ARG A 16 8.56 -12.36 16.93
CA ARG A 16 8.04 -13.47 17.76
C ARG A 16 7.16 -12.96 18.89
N ALA A 17 7.57 -11.90 19.57
CA ALA A 17 6.77 -11.28 20.63
C ALA A 17 5.41 -10.78 20.12
N LEU A 18 5.35 -10.32 18.88
CA LEU A 18 4.12 -9.89 18.20
C LEU A 18 3.34 -11.03 17.52
N GLY A 19 3.85 -12.27 17.52
CA GLY A 19 3.21 -13.41 16.86
C GLY A 19 3.23 -13.37 15.33
N ILE A 20 4.10 -12.54 14.72
CA ILE A 20 4.20 -12.36 13.26
C ILE A 20 5.48 -12.96 12.65
N HIS A 21 6.25 -13.72 13.43
CA HIS A 21 7.44 -14.43 12.95
C HIS A 21 7.05 -15.70 12.20
N HIS A 22 6.83 -15.58 10.89
CA HIS A 22 6.45 -16.65 9.98
C HIS A 22 7.60 -16.96 9.01
N GLU A 23 7.64 -18.17 8.43
CA GLU A 23 8.61 -18.54 7.37
C GLU A 23 8.56 -17.64 6.11
N ARG A 24 7.50 -16.84 5.98
CA ARG A 24 7.30 -15.88 4.87
C ARG A 24 7.58 -14.43 5.29
N SER A 25 7.91 -14.21 6.55
CA SER A 25 8.32 -12.91 7.05
C SER A 25 9.75 -12.62 6.61
N GLY A 26 10.06 -11.37 6.32
CA GLY A 26 11.44 -10.94 6.08
C GLY A 26 12.28 -11.00 7.36
N ASP A 27 13.59 -11.01 7.20
CA ASP A 27 14.54 -10.98 8.34
C ASP A 27 14.32 -9.76 9.24
N LEU A 28 13.85 -8.66 8.64
CA LEU A 28 13.46 -7.42 9.29
C LEU A 28 12.13 -6.94 8.73
N LEU A 29 11.24 -6.46 9.61
CA LEU A 29 10.08 -5.64 9.21
C LEU A 29 10.24 -4.22 9.73
N ALA A 30 9.91 -3.24 8.90
CA ALA A 30 9.89 -1.84 9.30
C ALA A 30 8.45 -1.32 9.34
N VAL A 31 8.14 -0.50 10.33
CA VAL A 31 6.86 0.21 10.48
C VAL A 31 7.10 1.70 10.33
N ALA A 32 6.35 2.32 9.43
CA ALA A 32 6.77 3.53 8.74
C ALA A 32 6.38 4.88 9.38
N ALA A 33 6.47 5.18 10.68
CA ALA A 33 6.00 6.46 11.28
C ALA A 33 4.59 7.00 10.87
N ALA A 34 3.98 7.83 11.71
CA ALA A 34 2.74 8.49 11.31
C ALA A 34 3.03 9.51 10.20
N GLY A 35 2.26 9.49 9.11
CA GLY A 35 2.43 10.41 7.97
C GLY A 35 3.57 10.08 7.01
N ALA A 36 4.22 8.92 7.16
CA ALA A 36 5.23 8.43 6.22
C ALA A 36 4.83 7.07 5.61
N TRP A 37 5.47 6.72 4.50
CA TRP A 37 5.28 5.47 3.79
C TRP A 37 6.57 5.05 3.10
N PHE A 38 6.73 3.75 2.83
CA PHE A 38 7.88 3.21 2.10
C PHE A 38 7.58 3.14 0.60
N ALA A 39 8.37 3.85 -0.19
CA ALA A 39 8.36 3.73 -1.64
C ALA A 39 9.30 2.60 -2.08
N TYR A 40 8.91 1.86 -3.14
CA TYR A 40 9.71 0.76 -3.68
C TYR A 40 11.00 1.13 -4.45
N PRO A 41 11.23 2.37 -4.96
CA PRO A 41 12.44 2.68 -5.70
C PRO A 41 13.71 2.32 -4.94
N TRP A 42 14.53 1.45 -5.52
CA TRP A 42 15.85 1.07 -5.01
C TRP A 42 16.98 1.88 -5.66
N TRP A 43 16.63 2.83 -6.52
CA TRP A 43 17.55 3.74 -7.20
C TRP A 43 17.47 5.14 -6.60
N ASN A 44 18.62 5.79 -6.44
CA ASN A 44 18.69 7.17 -5.90
C ASN A 44 18.61 8.25 -6.99
N ASN A 45 18.93 7.90 -8.24
CA ASN A 45 18.88 8.83 -9.37
C ASN A 45 17.71 8.46 -10.28
N PRO A 46 16.75 9.37 -10.54
CA PRO A 46 15.65 9.13 -11.47
C PRO A 46 16.07 8.70 -12.87
N SER A 47 17.28 9.06 -13.34
CA SER A 47 17.79 8.62 -14.64
C SER A 47 18.20 7.14 -14.68
N ALA A 48 18.37 6.50 -13.52
CA ALA A 48 18.62 5.07 -13.38
C ALA A 48 17.33 4.27 -13.19
N ALA A 49 16.16 4.93 -13.16
CA ALA A 49 14.88 4.26 -13.06
C ALA A 49 14.69 3.30 -14.25
N PRO A 50 14.30 2.04 -14.02
CA PRO A 50 13.96 1.13 -15.10
C PRO A 50 12.81 1.65 -15.94
N ASP A 51 12.78 1.31 -17.23
CA ASP A 51 11.69 1.64 -18.17
C ASP A 51 10.28 1.38 -17.59
N PHE A 52 10.11 0.29 -16.85
CA PHE A 52 8.80 -0.08 -16.28
C PHE A 52 8.32 0.88 -15.17
N ALA A 53 9.23 1.61 -14.50
CA ALA A 53 8.90 2.46 -13.37
C ALA A 53 7.94 3.60 -13.76
N ARG A 54 8.07 4.08 -15.01
CA ARG A 54 7.21 5.14 -15.57
C ARG A 54 5.95 4.62 -16.25
N THR A 55 5.67 3.32 -16.17
CA THR A 55 4.51 2.68 -16.79
C THR A 55 3.65 1.97 -15.76
N VAL A 56 2.42 1.64 -16.13
CA VAL A 56 1.60 0.68 -15.38
C VAL A 56 2.05 -0.73 -15.79
N ASP A 57 2.82 -1.40 -14.93
CA ASP A 57 3.42 -2.71 -15.23
C ASP A 57 3.50 -3.61 -13.99
N ILE A 58 2.37 -4.23 -13.68
CA ILE A 58 2.19 -5.08 -12.51
C ILE A 58 3.08 -6.34 -12.50
N HIS A 59 3.66 -6.72 -13.64
CA HIS A 59 4.46 -7.95 -13.75
C HIS A 59 5.93 -7.70 -13.49
N ARG A 60 6.41 -6.47 -13.74
CA ARG A 60 7.83 -6.10 -13.58
C ARG A 60 8.07 -5.27 -12.32
N LYS A 61 7.06 -4.56 -11.82
CA LYS A 61 7.18 -3.85 -10.55
C LYS A 61 7.22 -4.84 -9.38
N PRO A 62 8.10 -4.63 -8.39
CA PRO A 62 8.27 -5.53 -7.26
C PRO A 62 7.08 -5.53 -6.28
N GLY A 63 6.07 -4.70 -6.52
CA GLY A 63 4.88 -4.59 -5.71
C GLY A 63 3.94 -3.51 -6.25
N TYR A 64 2.92 -3.18 -5.46
CA TYR A 64 1.99 -2.10 -5.78
C TYR A 64 2.70 -0.74 -5.74
N ASP A 65 2.53 0.03 -6.81
CA ASP A 65 3.05 1.40 -6.92
C ASP A 65 1.89 2.40 -6.94
N PRO A 66 1.63 3.13 -5.84
CA PRO A 66 0.54 4.09 -5.78
C PRO A 66 0.70 5.26 -6.77
N LEU A 67 1.89 5.48 -7.33
CA LEU A 67 2.09 6.51 -8.37
C LEU A 67 1.37 6.16 -9.68
N GLU A 68 1.02 4.89 -9.90
CA GLU A 68 0.23 4.47 -11.08
C GLU A 68 -1.17 5.09 -11.14
N LEU A 69 -1.68 5.58 -10.01
CA LEU A 69 -2.96 6.29 -9.93
C LEU A 69 -2.88 7.73 -10.46
N PHE A 70 -1.67 8.23 -10.74
CA PHE A 70 -1.43 9.59 -11.17
C PHE A 70 -0.98 9.64 -12.63
N MET A 71 -1.47 10.64 -13.36
CA MET A 71 -0.84 11.07 -14.61
C MET A 71 0.35 11.95 -14.26
N ASP A 72 1.52 11.67 -14.84
CA ASP A 72 2.74 12.44 -14.61
C ASP A 72 2.47 13.93 -14.90
N PRO A 73 2.53 14.80 -13.87
CA PRO A 73 2.19 16.22 -14.01
C PRO A 73 3.10 16.97 -14.97
N SER A 74 4.28 16.44 -15.30
CA SER A 74 5.18 17.02 -16.30
C SER A 74 4.64 16.89 -17.74
N ILE A 75 3.69 15.98 -17.98
CA ILE A 75 3.05 15.79 -19.28
C ILE A 75 1.96 16.86 -19.47
N ARG A 76 2.31 17.94 -20.17
CA ARG A 76 1.40 19.09 -20.40
C ARG A 76 0.11 18.77 -21.15
N ALA A 77 0.14 17.79 -22.05
CA ALA A 77 -1.01 17.39 -22.87
C ALA A 77 -1.16 15.85 -22.88
N PRO A 78 -1.69 15.25 -21.80
CA PRO A 78 -1.72 13.79 -21.63
C PRO A 78 -2.39 13.03 -22.78
N ALA A 79 -3.53 13.51 -23.27
CA ALA A 79 -4.25 12.87 -24.36
C ALA A 79 -3.42 12.86 -25.66
N ALA A 80 -2.77 13.99 -26.00
CA ALA A 80 -1.93 14.09 -27.18
C ALA A 80 -0.68 13.20 -27.07
N TYR A 81 -0.06 13.14 -25.88
CA TYR A 81 1.05 12.25 -25.60
C TYR A 81 0.66 10.78 -25.81
N VAL A 82 -0.44 10.33 -25.20
CA VAL A 82 -0.93 8.95 -25.35
C VAL A 82 -1.26 8.65 -26.81
N ALA A 83 -1.97 9.53 -27.50
CA ALA A 83 -2.29 9.35 -28.92
C ALA A 83 -1.03 9.17 -29.79
N ARG A 84 0.01 9.98 -29.55
CA ARG A 84 1.31 9.84 -30.21
C ARG A 84 1.97 8.50 -29.91
N GLN A 85 2.02 8.08 -28.64
CA GLN A 85 2.63 6.79 -28.28
C GLN A 85 1.88 5.61 -28.91
N LEU A 86 0.54 5.66 -28.95
CA LEU A 86 -0.28 4.64 -29.64
C LEU A 86 -0.03 4.62 -31.15
N LEU A 87 0.13 5.78 -31.79
CA LEU A 87 0.49 5.86 -33.21
C LEU A 87 1.87 5.21 -33.47
N LEU A 88 2.88 5.54 -32.66
CA LEU A 88 4.22 4.96 -32.78
C LEU A 88 4.19 3.43 -32.60
N ARG A 89 3.43 2.93 -31.61
CA ARG A 89 3.18 1.49 -31.43
C ARG A 89 2.54 0.86 -32.66
N LYS A 90 1.52 1.51 -33.23
CA LYS A 90 0.84 1.04 -34.45
C LYS A 90 1.77 1.00 -35.65
N LEU A 91 2.77 1.87 -35.70
CA LEU A 91 3.82 1.88 -36.73
C LEU A 91 4.96 0.87 -36.44
N GLY A 92 4.84 0.03 -35.42
CA GLY A 92 5.83 -1.00 -35.08
C GLY A 92 7.04 -0.49 -34.28
N MET A 93 7.01 0.76 -33.81
CA MET A 93 8.09 1.28 -32.97
C MET A 93 7.93 0.84 -31.52
N ARG A 94 9.07 0.59 -30.85
CA ARG A 94 9.11 0.44 -29.40
C ARG A 94 8.76 1.77 -28.74
N ALA A 95 7.51 1.90 -28.30
CA ALA A 95 6.97 3.12 -27.68
C ALA A 95 6.33 2.76 -26.32
N LEU A 96 6.93 3.21 -25.23
CA LEU A 96 6.36 3.00 -23.89
C LEU A 96 5.33 4.09 -23.58
N LEU A 97 4.29 3.72 -22.82
CA LEU A 97 3.33 4.68 -22.28
C LEU A 97 3.87 5.16 -20.94
N GLU A 98 4.90 6.01 -21.00
CA GLU A 98 5.54 6.58 -19.81
C GLU A 98 4.65 7.68 -19.23
N THR A 99 3.59 7.29 -18.53
CA THR A 99 2.59 8.21 -17.96
C THR A 99 2.64 8.27 -16.44
N VAL A 100 3.41 7.39 -15.80
CA VAL A 100 3.51 7.31 -14.34
C VAL A 100 4.66 8.21 -13.87
N PRO A 101 4.42 9.12 -12.90
CA PRO A 101 5.47 9.98 -12.34
C PRO A 101 6.45 9.18 -11.47
N LEU A 102 7.62 9.77 -11.21
CA LEU A 102 8.59 9.25 -10.22
C LEU A 102 8.60 10.03 -8.91
N ASP A 103 7.82 11.12 -8.82
CA ASP A 103 7.74 11.97 -7.64
C ASP A 103 6.83 11.35 -6.58
N THR A 104 7.44 10.77 -5.54
CA THR A 104 6.75 10.12 -4.44
C THR A 104 5.93 11.07 -3.57
N SER A 105 6.14 12.39 -3.66
CA SER A 105 5.39 13.38 -2.87
C SER A 105 3.93 13.52 -3.32
N LEU A 106 3.58 13.04 -4.51
CA LEU A 106 2.21 13.01 -5.01
C LEU A 106 1.31 12.08 -4.18
N VAL A 107 1.89 11.05 -3.56
CA VAL A 107 1.19 10.12 -2.68
C VAL A 107 1.14 10.72 -1.27
N ARG A 108 -0.06 11.15 -0.87
CA ARG A 108 -0.31 11.84 0.41
C ARG A 108 -0.84 10.94 1.52
N GLY A 109 -0.96 9.64 1.26
CA GLY A 109 -1.46 8.67 2.21
C GLY A 109 -1.30 7.25 1.69
N SER A 110 -1.10 6.32 2.60
CA SER A 110 -1.04 4.89 2.35
C SER A 110 -1.61 4.14 3.56
N HIS A 111 -1.59 2.82 3.53
CA HIS A 111 -2.08 1.95 4.60
C HIS A 111 -1.01 0.94 5.03
N GLY A 112 -1.35 0.02 5.93
CA GLY A 112 -0.49 -1.07 6.39
C GLY A 112 0.03 -0.92 7.81
N ARG A 113 -0.05 0.29 8.37
CA ARG A 113 0.11 0.52 9.81
C ARG A 113 -1.18 0.10 10.54
N VAL A 114 -1.02 -0.52 11.69
CA VAL A 114 -2.13 -0.76 12.62
C VAL A 114 -2.16 0.39 13.61
N GLU A 115 -3.21 1.20 13.56
CA GLU A 115 -3.41 2.29 14.52
C GLU A 115 -4.60 1.95 15.42
N SER A 116 -4.31 1.78 16.72
CA SER A 116 -5.34 1.57 17.75
C SER A 116 -5.70 2.88 18.43
N GLY A 117 -6.97 3.04 18.83
CA GLY A 117 -7.40 4.21 19.61
C GLY A 117 -7.60 5.50 18.79
N THR A 118 -7.70 5.38 17.46
CA THR A 118 -8.04 6.52 16.59
C THR A 118 -9.55 6.77 16.62
N PRO A 119 -10.02 8.00 16.36
CA PRO A 119 -11.45 8.28 16.19
C PRO A 119 -12.03 7.65 14.91
N TYR A 120 -11.19 7.03 14.08
CA TYR A 120 -11.56 6.39 12.81
C TYR A 120 -11.66 4.86 12.93
N ALA A 121 -11.70 4.33 14.16
CA ALA A 121 -11.85 2.90 14.37
C ALA A 121 -13.20 2.39 13.83
N PRO A 122 -13.24 1.19 13.22
CA PRO A 122 -14.49 0.59 12.79
C PRO A 122 -15.38 0.27 14.01
N VAL A 123 -16.70 0.37 13.81
CA VAL A 123 -17.71 0.05 14.83
C VAL A 123 -18.58 -1.11 14.36
N LEU A 124 -18.85 -2.06 15.25
CA LEU A 124 -19.82 -3.13 15.05
C LEU A 124 -21.10 -2.75 15.79
N ILE A 125 -22.22 -2.63 15.06
CA ILE A 125 -23.52 -2.26 15.61
C ILE A 125 -24.55 -3.29 15.14
N ALA A 126 -25.17 -3.99 16.08
CA ALA A 126 -26.26 -4.92 15.85
C ALA A 126 -27.02 -5.19 17.16
N ASP A 127 -28.26 -5.63 17.06
CA ASP A 127 -29.01 -6.16 18.20
C ASP A 127 -28.48 -7.55 18.56
N GLY A 128 -28.47 -7.90 19.85
CA GLY A 128 -28.13 -9.23 20.33
C GLY A 128 -26.63 -9.54 20.37
N LEU A 129 -25.75 -8.53 20.41
CA LEU A 129 -24.29 -8.68 20.57
C LEU A 129 -23.84 -9.07 22.00
N ASP A 130 -24.72 -9.66 22.79
CA ASP A 130 -24.49 -10.01 24.21
C ASP A 130 -23.40 -11.06 24.42
N MET A 131 -22.97 -11.74 23.34
CA MET A 131 -21.87 -12.71 23.35
C MET A 131 -20.49 -12.07 23.30
N LEU A 132 -20.40 -10.76 23.01
CA LEU A 132 -19.15 -10.02 22.96
C LEU A 132 -18.96 -9.22 24.26
N ASP A 133 -17.72 -9.18 24.75
CA ASP A 133 -17.37 -8.30 25.85
C ASP A 133 -17.50 -6.83 25.44
N ALA A 134 -17.88 -5.98 26.40
CA ALA A 134 -17.94 -4.54 26.17
C ALA A 134 -16.53 -3.98 25.91
N GLY A 135 -16.29 -3.43 24.72
CA GLY A 135 -15.02 -2.78 24.37
C GLY A 135 -14.54 -3.09 22.94
N PRO A 136 -13.24 -2.96 22.68
CA PRO A 136 -12.65 -3.31 21.39
C PRO A 136 -12.89 -4.79 21.05
N VAL A 137 -13.42 -5.03 19.86
CA VAL A 137 -13.66 -6.37 19.33
C VAL A 137 -12.52 -6.71 18.38
N HIS A 138 -11.90 -7.88 18.55
CA HIS A 138 -10.89 -8.33 17.60
C HIS A 138 -11.55 -8.63 16.25
N ALA A 139 -10.90 -8.26 15.14
CA ALA A 139 -11.50 -8.40 13.81
C ALA A 139 -11.95 -9.83 13.48
N THR A 140 -11.26 -10.85 14.03
CA THR A 140 -11.66 -12.26 13.84
C THR A 140 -12.94 -12.64 14.57
N GLN A 141 -13.32 -11.94 15.65
CA GLN A 141 -14.57 -12.20 16.39
C GLN A 141 -15.80 -11.67 15.65
N VAL A 142 -15.63 -10.75 14.69
CA VAL A 142 -16.73 -10.20 13.90
C VAL A 142 -17.42 -11.31 13.09
N HIS A 143 -16.66 -12.26 12.55
CA HIS A 143 -17.21 -13.42 11.85
C HIS A 143 -18.17 -14.22 12.74
N ASP A 144 -17.70 -14.62 13.93
CA ASP A 144 -18.47 -15.46 14.84
C ASP A 144 -19.72 -14.74 15.36
N ALA A 145 -19.61 -13.44 15.61
CA ALA A 145 -20.74 -12.60 15.96
C ALA A 145 -21.81 -12.60 14.84
N LEU A 146 -21.41 -12.44 13.58
CA LEU A 146 -22.34 -12.46 12.44
C LEU A 146 -23.01 -13.82 12.29
N VAL A 147 -22.26 -14.92 12.40
CA VAL A 147 -22.81 -16.29 12.32
C VAL A 147 -23.86 -16.51 13.41
N HIS A 148 -23.54 -16.17 14.65
CA HIS A 148 -24.46 -16.32 15.77
C HIS A 148 -25.76 -15.51 15.60
N LEU A 149 -25.66 -14.29 15.06
CA LEU A 149 -26.84 -13.45 14.81
C LEU A 149 -27.75 -14.05 13.73
N VAL A 150 -27.17 -14.65 12.69
CA VAL A 150 -27.93 -15.33 11.64
C VAL A 150 -28.59 -16.61 12.15
N GLU A 151 -27.89 -17.40 12.96
CA GLU A 151 -28.42 -18.66 13.51
C GLU A 151 -29.51 -18.48 14.57
N ARG A 152 -29.59 -17.28 15.18
CA ARG A 152 -30.66 -16.92 16.13
C ARG A 152 -31.96 -16.48 15.48
N ALA A 153 -31.93 -16.07 14.22
CA ALA A 153 -33.09 -15.59 13.47
C ALA A 153 -33.97 -16.74 12.97
#